data_AF-A0A357XWY8-F1
#
_entry.id   AF-A0A357XWY8-F1
#
_cell.length_a   1.000
_cell.length_b   1.000
_cell.length_c   1.000
_cell.angle_alpha   90.00
_cell.angle_beta   90.00
_cell.angle_gamma   90.00
#
_symmetry.space_group_name_H-M   'P 1'
#
loop_
_entity.id
_entity.type
_entity.pdbx_description
1 polymer ?
#
loop_
_entity_poly.entity_id
_entity_poly.type
_entity_poly.pdbx_seq_one_letter_code
_entity_poly.pdbx_strand_id
1 'polypeptide(L)'
;MLDQFVTRVSRRKARFYYGVEEEDHPCGAQLMGSEPEQFVAAAKVLVDAGFDLIDLNFACPVKKVLGRGRGGYLLSDPTTALKIVGAVRRSLPDTIPLTLKLRKGFDASPESRDRFFTLLDGALDRGVAGVTLHGRTVRQRYEGASDWNFLAEVKRFLVEEKRSDVPLLGSGDLFDAPT
;
A
#
# COMPACT_ATOMS: atom_id res chain seq x y z
N MET A 1 6.76 -15.86 3.44
CA MET A 1 5.82 -14.73 3.21
C MET A 1 6.61 -13.47 3.46
N LEU A 2 6.45 -12.38 2.69
CA LEU A 2 7.39 -11.26 2.70
C LEU A 2 7.55 -10.61 4.08
N ASP A 3 6.44 -10.32 4.77
CA ASP A 3 6.38 -9.85 6.16
C ASP A 3 7.12 -10.79 7.16
N GLN A 4 6.85 -12.08 7.09
CA GLN A 4 7.53 -13.08 7.95
C GLN A 4 8.95 -13.41 7.49
N PHE A 5 9.27 -13.16 6.24
CA PHE A 5 10.55 -13.51 5.64
C PHE A 5 11.61 -12.54 6.12
N VAL A 6 11.31 -11.24 6.02
CA VAL A 6 12.18 -10.16 6.50
C VAL A 6 12.60 -10.38 7.96
N THR A 7 11.66 -10.81 8.81
CA THR A 7 11.90 -11.05 10.24
C THR A 7 12.60 -12.38 10.56
N ARG A 8 12.64 -13.35 9.63
CA ARG A 8 13.24 -14.68 9.83
C ARG A 8 14.61 -14.85 9.19
N VAL A 9 14.99 -13.94 8.30
CA VAL A 9 16.31 -13.94 7.68
C VAL A 9 17.36 -13.55 8.72
N SER A 10 18.45 -14.32 8.81
CA SER A 10 19.54 -13.98 9.72
C SER A 10 20.23 -12.68 9.28
N ARG A 11 20.74 -11.90 10.23
CA ARG A 11 21.49 -10.66 9.93
C ARG A 11 22.56 -10.83 8.86
N ARG A 12 23.28 -11.97 8.86
CA ARG A 12 24.31 -12.29 7.86
C ARG A 12 23.75 -12.42 6.43
N LYS A 13 22.50 -12.87 6.28
CA LYS A 13 21.83 -13.05 4.99
C LYS A 13 20.93 -11.87 4.62
N ALA A 14 20.63 -10.96 5.55
CA ALA A 14 19.76 -9.80 5.33
C ALA A 14 20.23 -8.97 4.12
N ARG A 15 21.51 -8.59 4.10
CA ARG A 15 22.11 -7.82 3.00
C ARG A 15 21.94 -8.50 1.63
N PHE A 16 22.01 -9.83 1.57
CA PHE A 16 21.82 -10.56 0.31
C PHE A 16 20.39 -10.47 -0.22
N TYR A 17 19.39 -10.39 0.65
CA TYR A 17 17.98 -10.43 0.26
C TYR A 17 17.33 -9.05 0.13
N TYR A 18 17.74 -8.10 0.94
CA TYR A 18 17.13 -6.77 1.03
C TYR A 18 18.15 -5.70 1.46
N GLY A 19 19.43 -5.91 1.18
CA GLY A 19 20.41 -4.82 1.31
C GLY A 19 20.10 -3.71 0.32
N VAL A 20 20.21 -2.47 0.78
CA VAL A 20 20.08 -1.25 -0.02
C VAL A 20 21.48 -0.64 -0.10
N GLU A 21 21.95 -0.33 -1.31
CA GLU A 21 23.22 0.35 -1.52
C GLU A 21 22.98 1.88 -1.69
N GLU A 22 24.01 2.71 -1.54
CA GLU A 22 23.86 4.17 -1.53
C GLU A 22 23.18 4.71 -2.82
N GLU A 23 23.46 4.08 -3.96
CA GLU A 23 22.91 4.47 -5.26
C GLU A 23 21.43 4.08 -5.47
N ASP A 24 20.87 3.22 -4.61
CA ASP A 24 19.45 2.84 -4.66
C ASP A 24 18.54 3.92 -4.07
N HIS A 25 19.10 4.86 -3.31
CA HIS A 25 18.31 5.87 -2.61
C HIS A 25 17.76 6.96 -3.55
N PRO A 26 16.49 7.39 -3.36
CA PRO A 26 15.56 6.92 -2.33
C PRO A 26 14.93 5.56 -2.68
N CYS A 27 14.88 4.64 -1.71
CA CYS A 27 14.36 3.28 -1.86
C CYS A 27 13.26 2.96 -0.84
N GLY A 28 12.08 2.57 -1.32
CA GLY A 28 10.95 2.18 -0.48
C GLY A 28 10.79 0.66 -0.38
N ALA A 29 10.48 0.16 0.82
CA ALA A 29 10.14 -1.25 1.01
C ALA A 29 8.62 -1.45 1.09
N GLN A 30 8.10 -2.36 0.26
CA GLN A 30 6.68 -2.71 0.25
C GLN A 30 6.43 -4.01 1.04
N LEU A 31 5.50 -3.93 2.00
CA LEU A 31 5.06 -5.06 2.83
C LEU A 31 3.70 -5.58 2.40
N MET A 32 3.49 -6.89 2.61
CA MET A 32 2.22 -7.56 2.36
C MET A 32 2.05 -8.71 3.37
N GLY A 33 0.90 -8.71 4.06
CA GLY A 33 0.58 -9.60 5.17
C GLY A 33 -0.90 -9.48 5.55
N SER A 34 -1.28 -10.01 6.71
CA SER A 34 -2.62 -9.89 7.30
C SER A 34 -2.61 -9.47 8.77
N GLU A 35 -1.49 -9.64 9.49
CA GLU A 35 -1.42 -9.44 10.94
C GLU A 35 -0.67 -8.14 11.28
N PRO A 36 -1.27 -7.19 12.02
CA PRO A 36 -0.64 -5.93 12.39
C PRO A 36 0.75 -6.09 13.03
N GLU A 37 0.90 -7.05 13.94
CA GLU A 37 2.15 -7.29 14.68
C GLU A 37 3.28 -7.74 13.75
N GLN A 38 2.96 -8.53 12.72
CA GLN A 38 3.95 -8.99 11.73
C GLN A 38 4.37 -7.85 10.81
N PHE A 39 3.43 -6.98 10.42
CA PHE A 39 3.76 -5.76 9.67
C PHE A 39 4.66 -4.82 10.47
N VAL A 40 4.35 -4.59 11.75
CA VAL A 40 5.17 -3.74 12.63
C VAL A 40 6.59 -4.28 12.76
N ALA A 41 6.74 -5.58 13.04
CA ALA A 41 8.05 -6.21 13.15
C ALA A 41 8.85 -6.10 11.85
N ALA A 42 8.22 -6.36 10.69
CA ALA A 42 8.88 -6.29 9.40
C ALA A 42 9.26 -4.85 9.01
N ALA A 43 8.39 -3.88 9.27
CA ALA A 43 8.62 -2.47 8.94
C ALA A 43 9.83 -1.92 9.70
N LYS A 44 9.98 -2.25 10.99
CA LYS A 44 11.16 -1.87 11.77
C LYS A 44 12.45 -2.47 11.21
N VAL A 45 12.44 -3.76 10.86
CA VAL A 45 13.61 -4.41 10.26
C VAL A 45 14.01 -3.77 8.94
N LEU A 46 13.05 -3.33 8.13
CA LEU A 46 13.33 -2.66 6.85
C LEU A 46 13.86 -1.25 7.06
N VAL A 47 13.31 -0.47 7.99
CA VAL A 47 13.89 0.84 8.34
C VAL A 47 15.32 0.67 8.84
N ASP A 48 15.58 -0.29 9.74
CA ASP A 48 16.92 -0.59 10.23
C ASP A 48 17.88 -1.08 9.12
N ALA A 49 17.34 -1.61 8.02
CA ALA A 49 18.09 -2.04 6.85
C ALA A 49 18.41 -0.91 5.87
N GLY A 50 17.90 0.30 6.11
CA GLY A 50 18.19 1.49 5.31
C GLY A 50 17.08 1.94 4.37
N PHE A 51 15.87 1.35 4.40
CA PHE A 51 14.79 1.83 3.53
C PHE A 51 14.24 3.19 3.98
N ASP A 52 14.05 4.11 3.03
CA ASP A 52 13.61 5.48 3.29
C ASP A 52 12.09 5.61 3.50
N LEU A 53 11.34 4.59 3.09
CA LEU A 53 9.88 4.58 3.07
C LEU A 53 9.35 3.17 3.28
N ILE A 54 8.21 3.08 3.96
CA ILE A 54 7.43 1.84 4.07
C ILE A 54 6.12 1.99 3.27
N ASP A 55 5.83 1.04 2.40
CA ASP A 55 4.57 0.96 1.66
C ASP A 55 3.79 -0.30 2.05
N LEU A 56 2.46 -0.19 2.17
CA LEU A 56 1.59 -1.35 2.44
C LEU A 56 0.83 -1.74 1.17
N ASN A 57 1.03 -2.98 0.73
CA ASN A 57 0.34 -3.51 -0.43
C ASN A 57 -1.06 -4.01 -0.05
N PHE A 58 -2.06 -3.19 -0.36
CA PHE A 58 -3.49 -3.55 -0.28
C PHE A 58 -4.11 -3.69 -1.68
N ALA A 59 -3.31 -4.10 -2.68
CA ALA A 59 -3.69 -4.10 -4.10
C ALA A 59 -3.56 -5.47 -4.80
N CYS A 60 -2.70 -6.36 -4.30
CA CYS A 60 -2.35 -7.60 -5.01
C CYS A 60 -3.58 -8.51 -5.25
N PRO A 61 -3.91 -8.87 -6.52
CA PRO A 61 -5.10 -9.64 -6.84
C PRO A 61 -4.86 -11.15 -6.99
N VAL A 62 -3.66 -11.62 -6.63
CA VAL A 62 -3.27 -13.04 -6.78
C VAL A 62 -4.14 -13.91 -5.87
N LYS A 63 -4.80 -14.92 -6.44
CA LYS A 63 -5.76 -15.80 -5.72
C LYS A 63 -5.22 -16.34 -4.39
N LYS A 64 -3.97 -16.83 -4.37
CA LYS A 64 -3.32 -17.37 -3.17
C LYS A 64 -3.08 -16.31 -2.08
N VAL A 65 -2.89 -15.05 -2.48
CA VAL A 65 -2.74 -13.91 -1.57
C VAL A 65 -4.10 -13.54 -0.98
N LEU A 66 -5.13 -13.43 -1.83
CA LEU A 66 -6.50 -13.12 -1.40
C LEU A 66 -7.07 -14.17 -0.45
N GLY A 67 -6.89 -15.46 -0.75
CA GLY A 67 -7.36 -16.57 0.08
C GLY A 67 -6.70 -16.67 1.46
N ARG A 68 -5.73 -15.79 1.77
CA ARG A 68 -5.09 -15.66 3.08
C ARG A 68 -5.43 -14.34 3.79
N GLY A 69 -6.39 -13.57 3.27
CA GLY A 69 -6.77 -12.27 3.81
C GLY A 69 -5.75 -11.15 3.57
N ARG A 70 -5.01 -11.19 2.45
CA ARG A 70 -3.86 -10.30 2.19
C ARG A 70 -4.03 -9.52 0.89
N GLY A 71 -3.17 -8.52 0.69
CA GLY A 71 -3.14 -7.76 -0.56
C GLY A 71 -4.47 -7.09 -0.81
N GLY A 72 -5.01 -7.26 -2.03
CA GLY A 72 -6.29 -6.69 -2.42
C GLY A 72 -7.49 -7.09 -1.55
N TYR A 73 -7.40 -8.18 -0.78
CA TYR A 73 -8.48 -8.57 0.14
C TYR A 73 -8.78 -7.48 1.17
N LEU A 74 -7.76 -6.73 1.60
CA LEU A 74 -7.90 -5.69 2.62
C LEU A 74 -8.77 -4.51 2.16
N LEU A 75 -9.03 -4.35 0.86
CA LEU A 75 -10.05 -3.42 0.33
C LEU A 75 -11.49 -3.85 0.67
N SER A 76 -11.71 -5.13 0.96
CA SER A 76 -13.02 -5.65 1.40
C SER A 76 -13.20 -5.62 2.92
N ASP A 77 -12.12 -5.39 3.68
CA ASP A 77 -12.10 -5.33 5.15
C ASP A 77 -11.33 -4.08 5.64
N PRO A 78 -11.94 -2.88 5.54
CA PRO A 78 -11.33 -1.65 6.04
C PRO A 78 -10.96 -1.72 7.53
N THR A 79 -11.71 -2.47 8.34
CA THR A 79 -11.44 -2.61 9.78
C THR A 79 -10.06 -3.20 10.02
N THR A 80 -9.74 -4.33 9.38
CA THR A 80 -8.43 -4.96 9.51
C THR A 80 -7.34 -4.11 8.86
N ALA A 81 -7.61 -3.56 7.68
CA ALA A 81 -6.66 -2.69 6.98
C ALA A 81 -6.24 -1.47 7.84
N LEU A 82 -7.20 -0.78 8.46
CA LEU A 82 -6.94 0.39 9.32
C LEU A 82 -6.25 0.04 10.64
N LYS A 83 -6.45 -1.18 11.17
CA LYS A 83 -5.67 -1.69 12.30
C LYS A 83 -4.20 -1.84 11.92
N ILE A 84 -3.92 -2.41 10.75
CA ILE A 84 -2.55 -2.55 10.22
C ILE A 84 -1.92 -1.17 10.02
N VAL A 85 -2.59 -0.26 9.30
CA VAL A 85 -2.07 1.09 9.03
C VAL A 85 -1.70 1.80 10.33
N GLY A 86 -2.63 1.84 11.29
CA GLY A 86 -2.40 2.54 12.56
C GLY A 86 -1.28 1.90 13.37
N ALA A 87 -1.19 0.56 13.40
CA ALA A 87 -0.11 -0.13 14.11
C ALA A 87 1.25 0.16 13.50
N VAL A 88 1.38 0.08 12.17
CA VAL A 88 2.63 0.36 11.46
C VAL A 88 3.02 1.82 11.64
N ARG A 89 2.11 2.78 11.41
CA ARG A 89 2.44 4.20 11.52
C ARG A 89 3.01 4.54 12.90
N ARG A 90 2.33 4.11 13.97
CA ARG A 90 2.78 4.36 15.36
C ARG A 90 4.12 3.71 15.70
N SER A 91 4.55 2.72 14.92
CA SER A 91 5.79 1.98 15.17
C SER A 91 7.00 2.56 14.44
N LEU A 92 6.77 3.45 13.47
CA LEU A 92 7.78 4.02 12.59
C LEU A 92 8.16 5.44 13.05
N PRO A 93 9.42 5.86 12.94
CA PRO A 93 9.82 7.25 13.13
C PRO A 93 9.02 8.20 12.23
N ASP A 94 8.73 9.42 12.70
CA ASP A 94 7.97 10.42 11.92
C ASP A 94 8.67 10.80 10.60
N THR A 95 9.99 10.66 10.55
CA THR A 95 10.81 10.91 9.36
C THR A 95 10.67 9.84 8.28
N ILE A 96 10.12 8.67 8.58
CA ILE A 96 9.91 7.58 7.63
C ILE A 96 8.46 7.64 7.12
N PRO A 97 8.20 8.00 5.85
CA PRO A 97 6.85 8.03 5.32
C PRO A 97 6.23 6.64 5.27
N LEU A 98 4.92 6.57 5.54
CA LEU A 98 4.11 5.38 5.35
C LEU A 98 3.15 5.64 4.19
N THR A 99 3.18 4.80 3.17
CA THR A 99 2.33 4.92 1.99
C THR A 99 1.48 3.68 1.79
N LEU A 100 0.43 3.79 0.97
CA LEU A 100 -0.42 2.68 0.59
C LEU A 100 -0.42 2.47 -0.91
N LYS A 101 -0.36 1.21 -1.34
CA LYS A 101 -0.72 0.83 -2.70
C LYS A 101 -2.10 0.17 -2.73
N LEU A 102 -3.02 0.79 -3.47
CA LEU A 102 -4.41 0.40 -3.61
C LEU A 102 -4.80 0.06 -5.05
N ARG A 103 -5.94 -0.61 -5.16
CA ARG A 103 -6.78 -0.72 -6.37
C ARG A 103 -8.08 0.04 -6.12
N LYS A 104 -8.85 0.36 -7.17
CA LYS A 104 -10.11 1.13 -7.04
C LYS A 104 -11.27 0.44 -6.29
N GLY A 105 -11.00 -0.67 -5.61
CA GLY A 105 -11.99 -1.51 -4.94
C GLY A 105 -11.67 -2.99 -5.10
N PHE A 106 -12.29 -3.83 -4.27
CA PHE A 106 -12.23 -5.29 -4.40
C PHE A 106 -12.96 -5.73 -5.69
N ASP A 107 -14.14 -5.16 -5.93
CA ASP A 107 -14.93 -5.36 -7.14
C ASP A 107 -15.62 -4.07 -7.58
N ALA A 108 -16.54 -4.16 -8.54
CA ALA A 108 -17.22 -3.01 -9.15
C ALA A 108 -18.53 -2.62 -8.43
N SER A 109 -18.82 -3.21 -7.28
CA SER A 109 -20.05 -2.90 -6.53
C SER A 109 -19.98 -1.51 -5.87
N PRO A 110 -21.12 -0.83 -5.67
CA PRO A 110 -21.18 0.39 -4.86
C PRO A 110 -20.62 0.19 -3.45
N GLU A 111 -20.90 -0.94 -2.81
CA GLU A 111 -20.39 -1.24 -1.48
C GLU A 111 -18.86 -1.38 -1.46
N SER A 112 -18.26 -1.95 -2.51
CA SER A 112 -16.79 -1.97 -2.64
C SER A 112 -16.21 -0.57 -2.83
N ARG A 113 -16.93 0.35 -3.46
CA ARG A 113 -16.52 1.76 -3.58
C ARG A 113 -16.59 2.45 -2.22
N ASP A 114 -17.66 2.26 -1.45
CA ASP A 114 -17.82 2.89 -0.13
C ASP A 114 -16.75 2.40 0.86
N ARG A 115 -16.42 1.10 0.81
CA ARG A 115 -15.29 0.53 1.57
C ARG A 115 -13.96 1.16 1.18
N PHE A 116 -13.73 1.42 -0.11
CA PHE A 116 -12.50 2.08 -0.57
C PHE A 116 -12.36 3.47 0.05
N PHE A 117 -13.39 4.31 0.02
CA PHE A 117 -13.33 5.65 0.59
C PHE A 117 -13.23 5.64 2.12
N THR A 118 -13.90 4.70 2.79
CA THR A 118 -13.76 4.48 4.24
C THR A 118 -12.32 4.14 4.62
N LEU A 119 -11.68 3.26 3.85
CA LEU A 119 -10.27 2.89 4.06
C LEU A 119 -9.35 4.08 3.79
N LEU A 120 -9.54 4.79 2.68
CA LEU A 120 -8.72 5.93 2.31
C LEU A 120 -8.77 7.01 3.40
N ASP A 121 -9.97 7.43 3.79
CA ASP A 121 -10.17 8.46 4.80
C ASP A 121 -9.52 8.09 6.14
N GLY A 122 -9.84 6.89 6.64
CA GLY A 122 -9.29 6.42 7.90
C GLY A 122 -7.77 6.22 7.86
N ALA A 123 -7.20 5.91 6.70
CA ALA A 123 -5.75 5.75 6.55
C ALA A 123 -5.03 7.10 6.59
N LEU A 124 -5.62 8.13 5.98
CA LEU A 124 -5.12 9.49 6.01
C LEU A 124 -5.17 10.08 7.43
N ASP A 125 -6.26 9.85 8.18
CA ASP A 125 -6.34 10.20 9.61
C ASP A 125 -5.25 9.54 10.47
N ARG A 126 -4.73 8.41 10.01
CA ARG A 126 -3.65 7.67 10.66
C ARG A 126 -2.27 8.07 10.14
N GLY A 127 -2.14 9.17 9.41
CA GLY A 127 -0.84 9.71 8.97
C GLY A 127 -0.20 8.95 7.81
N VAL A 128 -0.99 8.36 6.91
CA VAL A 128 -0.48 7.91 5.61
C VAL A 128 -0.04 9.13 4.81
N ALA A 129 1.20 9.11 4.34
CA ALA A 129 1.87 10.21 3.67
C ALA A 129 1.64 10.24 2.15
N GLY A 130 1.01 9.23 1.57
CA GLY A 130 0.78 9.14 0.13
C GLY A 130 0.11 7.84 -0.29
N VAL A 131 -0.53 7.86 -1.45
CA VAL A 131 -1.28 6.71 -1.98
C VAL A 131 -0.95 6.48 -3.46
N THR A 132 -0.64 5.24 -3.81
CA THR A 132 -0.55 4.77 -5.20
C THR A 132 -1.82 4.01 -5.57
N LEU A 133 -2.54 4.44 -6.61
CA LEU A 133 -3.83 3.88 -7.00
C LEU A 133 -3.79 3.26 -8.40
N HIS A 134 -4.05 1.96 -8.47
CA HIS A 134 -4.32 1.27 -9.74
C HIS A 134 -5.82 1.37 -10.08
N GLY A 135 -6.15 1.95 -11.23
CA GLY A 135 -7.53 2.15 -11.71
C GLY A 135 -8.34 0.88 -12.02
N ARG A 136 -7.87 -0.33 -11.68
CA ARG A 136 -8.62 -1.59 -11.84
C ARG A 136 -9.06 -2.13 -10.49
N THR A 137 -10.17 -2.88 -10.45
CA THR A 137 -10.59 -3.58 -9.23
C THR A 137 -9.70 -4.81 -8.98
N VAL A 138 -9.73 -5.37 -7.77
CA VAL A 138 -9.01 -6.61 -7.44
C VAL A 138 -9.51 -7.78 -8.31
N ARG A 139 -10.83 -7.92 -8.46
CA ARG A 139 -11.43 -8.99 -9.30
C ARG A 139 -11.13 -8.83 -10.79
N GLN A 140 -11.03 -7.59 -11.29
CA GLN A 140 -10.69 -7.29 -12.68
C GLN A 140 -9.25 -7.71 -13.05
N ARG A 141 -8.33 -7.78 -12.08
CA ARG A 141 -6.91 -8.10 -12.31
C ARG A 141 -6.30 -7.21 -13.39
N TYR A 142 -6.01 -7.76 -14.57
CA TYR A 142 -5.41 -7.08 -15.71
C TYR A 142 -6.34 -7.08 -16.93
N GLU A 143 -7.60 -7.48 -16.75
CA GLU A 143 -8.61 -7.48 -17.80
C GLU A 143 -9.18 -6.07 -17.99
N GLY A 144 -9.54 -5.71 -19.23
CA GLY A 144 -10.06 -4.38 -19.57
C GLY A 144 -9.07 -3.24 -19.27
N ALA A 145 -9.55 -1.99 -19.33
CA ALA A 145 -8.74 -0.80 -19.11
C ALA A 145 -8.71 -0.36 -17.63
N SER A 146 -7.64 0.35 -17.25
CA SER A 146 -7.57 1.13 -16.02
C SER A 146 -8.53 2.32 -16.09
N ASP A 147 -9.31 2.50 -15.04
CA ASP A 147 -10.26 3.60 -14.90
C ASP A 147 -9.59 4.83 -14.27
N TRP A 148 -9.14 5.74 -15.13
CA TRP A 148 -8.54 7.02 -14.73
C TRP A 148 -9.58 8.04 -14.22
N ASN A 149 -10.86 7.87 -14.54
CA ASN A 149 -11.92 8.73 -14.00
C ASN A 149 -12.07 8.52 -12.49
N PHE A 150 -11.90 7.29 -12.02
CA PHE A 150 -11.86 7.00 -10.59
C PHE A 150 -10.66 7.67 -9.89
N LEU A 151 -9.50 7.76 -10.53
CA LEU A 151 -8.37 8.52 -9.95
C LEU A 151 -8.71 10.01 -9.83
N ALA A 152 -9.34 10.60 -10.84
CA ALA A 152 -9.79 11.98 -10.78
C ALA A 152 -10.82 12.21 -9.66
N GLU A 153 -11.71 11.23 -9.44
CA GLU A 153 -12.64 11.22 -8.30
C GLU A 153 -11.92 11.20 -6.95
N VAL A 154 -10.93 10.33 -6.78
CA VAL A 154 -10.12 10.30 -5.56
C VAL A 154 -9.36 11.60 -5.35
N LYS A 155 -8.84 12.23 -6.41
CA LYS A 155 -8.19 13.53 -6.27
C LYS A 155 -9.16 14.63 -5.84
N ARG A 156 -10.41 14.63 -6.34
CA ARG A 156 -11.46 15.57 -5.88
C ARG A 156 -11.78 15.36 -4.41
N PHE A 157 -11.97 14.11 -3.99
CA PHE A 157 -12.15 13.74 -2.59
C PHE A 157 -11.03 14.30 -1.69
N LEU A 158 -9.75 14.13 -2.09
CA LEU A 158 -8.62 14.68 -1.32
C LEU A 158 -8.65 16.22 -1.22
N VAL A 159 -9.13 16.92 -2.24
CA VAL A 159 -9.29 18.38 -2.21
C VAL A 159 -10.43 18.78 -1.27
N GLU A 160 -11.58 18.11 -1.37
CA GLU A 160 -12.77 18.35 -0.55
C GLU A 160 -12.48 18.13 0.94
N GLU A 161 -11.74 17.07 1.27
CA GLU A 161 -11.29 16.75 2.63
C GLU A 161 -10.08 17.57 3.11
N LYS A 162 -9.66 18.60 2.35
CA LYS A 162 -8.51 19.48 2.67
C LYS A 162 -7.18 18.74 2.88
N ARG A 163 -6.97 17.65 2.14
CA ARG A 163 -5.74 16.83 2.10
C ARG A 163 -5.09 16.85 0.72
N SER A 164 -5.16 17.99 0.03
CA SER A 164 -4.66 18.14 -1.34
C SER A 164 -3.14 18.01 -1.47
N ASP A 165 -2.44 18.20 -0.37
CA ASP A 165 -0.99 18.03 -0.15
C ASP A 165 -0.55 16.56 -0.15
N VAL A 166 -1.45 15.62 0.15
CA VAL A 166 -1.15 14.19 0.09
C VAL A 166 -0.99 13.75 -1.38
N PRO A 167 0.18 13.20 -1.77
CA PRO A 167 0.40 12.71 -3.12
C PRO A 167 -0.51 11.52 -3.46
N LEU A 168 -1.14 11.62 -4.64
CA LEU A 168 -1.86 10.52 -5.28
C LEU A 168 -1.12 10.12 -6.56
N LEU A 169 -0.49 8.95 -6.55
CA LEU A 169 0.25 8.40 -7.69
C LEU A 169 -0.66 7.48 -8.51
N GLY A 170 -0.88 7.81 -9.77
CA GLY A 170 -1.70 6.99 -10.67
C GLY A 170 -0.93 5.81 -11.25
N SER A 171 -1.60 4.66 -11.40
CA SER A 171 -0.98 3.44 -11.92
C SER A 171 -1.92 2.65 -12.85
N GLY A 172 -1.33 2.09 -13.90
CA GLY A 172 -1.95 1.13 -14.81
C GLY A 172 -2.21 1.69 -16.20
N ASP A 173 -1.77 0.94 -17.21
CA ASP A 173 -1.89 1.27 -18.64
C ASP A 173 -1.11 2.52 -19.08
N LEU A 174 0.03 2.79 -18.43
CA LEU A 174 1.04 3.75 -18.88
C LEU A 174 2.18 2.98 -19.54
N PHE A 175 2.27 3.03 -20.87
CA PHE A 175 3.26 2.26 -21.65
C PHE A 175 4.35 3.13 -22.27
N ASP A 176 4.08 4.41 -22.43
CA ASP A 176 4.97 5.40 -23.04
C ASP A 176 4.84 6.75 -22.31
N ALA A 177 5.88 7.56 -22.42
CA ALA A 177 5.82 8.96 -22.06
C ALA A 177 5.30 9.76 -23.26
N PRO A 178 4.45 10.78 -23.06
CA PRO A 178 4.10 11.69 -24.14
C PRO A 178 5.38 12.38 -24.62
N THR A 179 5.66 12.23 -25.91
CA THR A 179 6.73 12.93 -26.62
C THR A 179 6.39 14.40 -26.83
#